data_AF-A0A7X6PMY1-F1
#
_entry.id   AF-A0A7X6PMY1-F1
#
_cell.length_a   1.000
_cell.length_b   1.000
_cell.length_c   1.000
_cell.angle_alpha   90.00
_cell.angle_beta   90.00
_cell.angle_gamma   90.00
#
_symmetry.space_group_name_H-M   'P 1'
#
loop_
_entity.id
_entity.type
_entity.pdbx_description
1 polymer ?
#
loop_
_entity_poly.entity_id
_entity_poly.type
_entity_poly.pdbx_seq_one_letter_code
_entity_poly.pdbx_strand_id
1 'polypeptide(L)'
;MNAVLIAVLVMLILSVVRVHVVLALFIGAIVGGLLGGLGLDGTMLAFQEGLSGGAQIALSYALLGAFAMAVASSGLPNLLANW
;
A
#
# COMPACT_ATOMS: atom_id res chain seq x y z
N MET A 1 -14.40 -4.94 -22.41
CA MET A 1 -13.46 -3.84 -22.04
C MET A 1 -12.52 -4.38 -20.96
N ASN A 2 -11.22 -4.09 -21.00
CA ASN A 2 -10.28 -4.72 -20.06
C ASN A 2 -10.43 -4.10 -18.66
N ALA A 3 -11.01 -4.85 -17.72
CA ALA A 3 -11.27 -4.39 -16.36
C ALA A 3 -9.98 -3.97 -15.63
N VAL A 4 -8.87 -4.66 -15.90
CA VAL A 4 -7.56 -4.32 -15.34
C VAL A 4 -7.11 -2.95 -15.83
N LEU A 5 -7.27 -2.67 -17.13
CA LEU A 5 -6.88 -1.38 -17.71
C LEU A 5 -7.67 -0.22 -17.07
N ILE A 6 -8.97 -0.41 -16.85
CA ILE A 6 -9.82 0.60 -16.21
C ILE A 6 -9.42 0.82 -14.75
N ALA A 7 -9.16 -0.26 -13.99
CA ALA A 7 -8.72 -0.17 -12.61
C ALA A 7 -7.43 0.66 -12.45
N VAL A 8 -6.44 0.40 -13.31
CA VAL A 8 -5.16 1.13 -13.30
C VAL A 8 -5.35 2.59 -13.71
N LEU A 9 -6.19 2.87 -14.71
CA LEU A 9 -6.52 4.25 -15.10
C LEU A 9 -7.17 5.02 -13.97
N VAL A 10 -8.15 4.43 -13.28
CA VAL A 10 -8.81 5.06 -12.12
C VAL A 10 -7.80 5.36 -11.01
N MET A 11 -6.94 4.40 -10.68
CA MET A 11 -5.89 4.58 -9.68
C MET A 11 -4.92 5.71 -10.05
N LEU A 12 -4.48 5.77 -11.32
CA LEU A 12 -3.56 6.81 -11.80
C LEU A 12 -4.22 8.20 -11.75
N ILE A 13 -5.45 8.33 -12.23
CA ILE A 13 -6.19 9.60 -12.19
C ILE A 13 -6.34 10.09 -10.75
N LEU A 14 -6.74 9.22 -9.82
CA LEU A 14 -6.86 9.58 -8.40
C LEU A 14 -5.51 10.03 -7.80
N SER A 15 -4.43 9.33 -8.15
CA SER A 15 -3.07 9.68 -7.68
C SER A 15 -2.61 11.04 -8.23
N VAL A 16 -2.94 11.35 -9.48
CA VAL A 16 -2.64 12.65 -10.10
C VAL A 16 -3.43 13.78 -9.43
N VAL A 17 -4.67 13.53 -9.02
CA VAL A 17 -5.53 14.48 -8.28
C VAL A 17 -5.14 14.59 -6.79
N ARG A 18 -3.94 14.12 -6.41
CA ARG A 18 -3.40 14.19 -5.03
C ARG A 18 -4.19 13.38 -4.00
N VAL A 19 -4.96 12.38 -4.43
CA VAL A 19 -5.55 11.41 -3.50
C VAL A 19 -4.43 10.51 -2.96
N HIS A 20 -4.49 10.17 -1.67
CA HIS A 20 -3.53 9.25 -1.06
C HIS A 20 -3.50 7.92 -1.82
N VAL A 21 -2.28 7.43 -2.10
CA VAL A 21 -2.07 6.23 -2.92
C VAL A 21 -2.83 5.01 -2.40
N VAL A 22 -2.96 4.88 -1.07
CA VAL A 22 -3.71 3.79 -0.42
C VAL A 22 -5.20 3.83 -0.79
N LEU A 23 -5.82 5.02 -0.77
CA LEU A 23 -7.21 5.19 -1.20
C LEU A 23 -7.36 4.94 -2.70
N ALA A 24 -6.42 5.42 -3.51
CA ALA A 24 -6.43 5.22 -4.95
C ALA A 24 -6.36 3.73 -5.32
N LEU A 25 -5.50 2.97 -4.64
CA LEU A 25 -5.40 1.51 -4.78
C LEU A 25 -6.70 0.80 -4.39
N PHE A 26 -7.31 1.22 -3.28
CA PHE A 26 -8.56 0.64 -2.80
C PHE A 26 -9.72 0.86 -3.79
N ILE A 27 -9.89 2.10 -4.28
CA ILE A 27 -10.93 2.42 -5.26
C ILE A 27 -10.67 1.71 -6.60
N GLY A 28 -9.41 1.67 -7.04
CA GLY A 28 -9.01 0.93 -8.24
C GLY A 28 -9.33 -0.56 -8.16
N ALA A 29 -9.08 -1.19 -7.00
CA ALA A 29 -9.42 -2.59 -6.75
C ALA A 29 -10.94 -2.83 -6.78
N ILE A 30 -11.73 -1.95 -6.17
CA ILE A 30 -13.20 -2.03 -6.22
C ILE A 30 -13.70 -1.94 -7.66
N VAL A 31 -13.25 -0.92 -8.40
CA VAL A 31 -13.67 -0.72 -9.80
C VAL A 31 -13.24 -1.89 -10.68
N GLY A 32 -12.00 -2.37 -10.51
CA GLY A 32 -11.47 -3.52 -11.25
C GLY A 32 -12.22 -4.82 -10.97
N GLY A 33 -12.51 -5.11 -9.70
CA GLY A 33 -13.21 -6.34 -9.32
C GLY A 33 -14.68 -6.35 -9.72
N LEU A 34 -15.37 -5.21 -9.61
CA LEU A 34 -16.75 -5.08 -10.07
C LEU A 34 -16.85 -5.17 -11.61
N LEU A 35 -15.98 -4.48 -12.35
CA LEU A 35 -15.94 -4.57 -13.82
C LEU A 35 -15.44 -5.93 -14.31
N GLY A 36 -14.66 -6.65 -13.49
CA GLY A 36 -14.21 -8.02 -13.74
C GLY A 36 -15.28 -9.08 -13.43
N GLY A 37 -16.43 -8.70 -12.89
CA GLY A 37 -17.53 -9.62 -12.59
C GLY A 37 -17.35 -10.45 -11.31
N LEU A 38 -16.45 -10.05 -10.41
CA LEU A 38 -16.18 -10.77 -9.15
C LEU A 38 -17.27 -10.53 -8.08
N GLY A 39 -18.13 -9.53 -8.25
CA GLY A 39 -19.06 -9.08 -7.21
C GLY A 39 -18.33 -8.41 -6.04
N LEU A 40 -19.07 -7.88 -5.06
CA LEU A 40 -18.45 -7.20 -3.90
C LEU A 40 -17.62 -8.15 -3.04
N ASP A 41 -18.18 -9.32 -2.70
CA ASP A 41 -17.49 -10.30 -1.84
C ASP A 41 -16.21 -10.81 -2.49
N GLY A 42 -16.28 -11.21 -3.77
CA GLY A 42 -15.10 -11.68 -4.52
C GLY A 42 -14.05 -10.59 -4.71
N THR A 43 -14.47 -9.34 -4.90
CA THR A 43 -13.54 -8.20 -5.00
C THR A 43 -12.80 -7.96 -3.69
N MET A 44 -13.50 -8.03 -2.54
CA MET A 44 -12.89 -7.86 -1.23
C MET A 44 -11.93 -9.01 -0.90
N LEU A 45 -12.28 -10.25 -1.29
CA LEU A 45 -11.41 -11.41 -1.13
C LEU A 45 -10.13 -11.26 -1.96
N ALA A 46 -10.27 -10.92 -3.25
CA ALA A 46 -9.14 -10.69 -4.16
C ALA A 46 -8.25 -9.53 -3.69
N PHE A 47 -8.84 -8.46 -3.14
CA PHE A 47 -8.09 -7.34 -2.57
C PHE A 47 -7.27 -7.76 -1.34
N GLN A 48 -7.85 -8.56 -0.44
CA GLN A 48 -7.15 -9.09 0.74
C GLN A 48 -6.02 -10.05 0.35
N GLU A 49 -6.27 -10.97 -0.58
CA GLU A 49 -5.24 -11.88 -1.09
C GLU A 49 -4.10 -11.12 -1.76
N GLY A 50 -4.43 -10.11 -2.57
CA GLY A 50 -3.44 -9.22 -3.21
C GLY A 50 -2.61 -8.41 -2.21
N LEU A 51 -3.15 -8.10 -1.04
CA LEU A 51 -2.42 -7.44 0.04
C LEU A 51 -1.54 -8.41 0.85
N SER A 52 -1.89 -9.69 0.97
CA SER A 52 -1.24 -10.62 1.91
C SER A 52 0.29 -10.66 1.79
N GLY A 53 0.83 -10.75 0.57
CA GLY A 53 2.27 -10.73 0.32
C GLY A 53 2.92 -9.38 0.61
N GLY A 54 2.24 -8.28 0.29
CA GLY A 54 2.72 -6.92 0.54
C GLY A 54 2.59 -6.48 2.01
N ALA A 55 1.61 -7.02 2.74
CA ALA A 55 1.29 -6.63 4.12
C ALA A 55 2.40 -7.07 5.08
N GLN A 56 2.94 -8.29 4.91
CA GLN A 56 4.08 -8.75 5.71
C GLN A 56 5.33 -7.90 5.46
N ILE A 57 5.58 -7.55 4.19
CA ILE A 57 6.69 -6.67 3.82
C ILE A 57 6.50 -5.28 4.43
N ALA A 58 5.29 -4.70 4.32
CA ALA A 58 4.95 -3.40 4.89
C ALA A 58 5.14 -3.37 6.42
N LEU A 59 4.68 -4.42 7.12
CA LEU A 59 4.89 -4.55 8.57
C LEU A 59 6.37 -4.63 8.93
N SER A 60 7.15 -5.40 8.17
CA SER A 60 8.59 -5.54 8.40
C SER A 60 9.33 -4.20 8.22
N TYR A 61 8.96 -3.41 7.20
CA TYR A 61 9.50 -2.07 7.00
C TYR A 61 9.03 -1.07 8.05
N ALA A 62 7.77 -1.14 8.49
CA ALA A 62 7.27 -0.32 9.58
C ALA A 62 8.05 -0.57 10.86
N LEU A 63 8.31 -1.84 11.20
CA LEU A 63 9.12 -2.23 12.35
C LEU A 63 10.58 -1.80 12.22
N LEU A 64 11.17 -1.92 11.02
CA LEU A 64 12.53 -1.43 10.77
C LEU A 64 12.62 0.09 10.95
N GLY A 65 11.63 0.83 10.46
CA GLY A 65 11.53 2.28 10.66
C GLY A 65 11.35 2.65 12.13
N ALA A 66 10.50 1.93 12.86
CA ALA A 66 10.32 2.12 14.30
C ALA A 66 11.62 1.84 15.08
N PHE A 67 12.35 0.79 14.70
CA PHE A 67 13.67 0.48 15.26
C PHE A 67 14.69 1.58 14.96
N ALA A 68 14.75 2.06 13.71
CA ALA A 68 15.63 3.17 13.32
C ALA A 68 15.33 4.44 14.11
N MET A 69 14.05 4.77 14.31
CA MET A 69 13.61 5.87 15.18
C MET A 69 14.08 5.69 16.62
N ALA A 70 13.92 4.50 17.19
CA ALA A 70 14.36 4.21 18.55
C ALA A 70 15.89 4.37 18.71
N VAL A 71 16.68 3.82 17.78
CA VAL A 71 18.13 3.97 17.76
C VAL A 71 18.53 5.43 17.60
N ALA A 72 17.90 6.18 16.68
CA ALA A 72 18.16 7.61 16.51
C ALA A 72 17.86 8.41 17.78
N SER A 73 16.75 8.12 18.46
CA SER A 73 16.37 8.79 19.72
C SER A 73 17.27 8.42 20.91
N SER A 74 17.95 7.27 20.87
CA SER A 74 18.80 6.79 21.97
C SER A 74 20.14 7.55 22.09
N GLY A 75 20.50 8.38 21.11
CA GLY A 75 21.76 9.10 21.08
C GLY A 75 22.99 8.24 20.74
N LEU A 76 22.81 6.92 20.59
CA LEU A 76 23.86 5.99 20.14
C LEU A 76 24.56 6.44 18.84
N PRO A 77 23.85 6.92 17.80
CA PRO A 77 24.51 7.39 16.58
C PRO A 77 25.45 8.58 16.83
N ASN A 78 25.05 9.52 17.70
CA ASN A 78 25.86 10.69 18.02
C ASN A 78 27.09 10.32 18.85
N LEU A 79 26.98 9.33 19.74
CA LEU A 79 28.12 8.82 20.51
C LEU A 79 29.14 8.13 19.60
N LEU A 80 28.69 7.35 18.61
CA LEU A 80 29.55 6.68 17.64
C LEU A 80 30.16 7.64 16.62
N ALA A 81 29.45 8.70 16.22
CA ALA A 81 29.94 9.69 15.25
C ALA A 81 30.99 10.65 15.84
N ASN A 82 30.96 10.86 17.16
CA ASN A 82 31.91 11.72 17.88
C ASN A 82 33.05 10.93 18.53
N TRP A 83 33.18 9.64 18.21
CA TRP A 83 34.28 8.76 18.64
C TRP A 83 35.35 8.69 17.55
#